data_AF-A0A9E2V6S8-F1
#
_entry.id   AF-A0A9E2V6S8-F1
#
_cell.length_a   1.000
_cell.length_b   1.000
_cell.length_c   1.000
_cell.angle_alpha   90.00
_cell.angle_beta   90.00
_cell.angle_gamma   90.00
#
_symmetry.space_group_name_H-M   'P 1'
#
loop_
_entity.id
_entity.type
_entity.pdbx_description
1 polymer ?
#
loop_
_entity_poly.entity_id
_entity_poly.type
_entity_poly.pdbx_seq_one_letter_code
_entity_poly.pdbx_strand_id
1 'polypeptide(L)'
;MCAWDLGQERIRLENTLNNTDLDFSATFMTVNELNSFAHSHPDNVRLETISTLQKILKNLKYAKQTQSIFLYRAAANALSSILVNNTDISLSLPAISALKNILNTGLDVNHRAAAEAMGSLPLFIKGPKIDEERAELTPVVKWEEILIRNSFTPSRPPIMIGRSLVSAIDGGQKLIVLKLALSKNSIGSLNREALWMKYLSSNGNPFSVEFLIPSPLKINGSYLFRLKNIPAAIRQQNAAFNYKNSYAICFIAHNDYFTYPNTHKKERQLGKEKFREVIFNNAWLLGKLTSMGIVHSAPIPLFHNRVQRNRREDQGFYEWPRGGRLDAWLHSCRYPNFGPTGLRDFEHLTAFDGKSQKLYEYIGRHILSILLVIGSYFRNHESERFGLDEQGKPVDARRLFDKSFLKELIQGVFYKYYNGFVGRNFNGDAPFDFDELAQRMIEEMGVDRHMEEMLRAAD
;
A
#
# COMPACT_ATOMS: atom_id res chain seq x y z
N MET A 1 -35.85 -22.03 35.87
CA MET A 1 -34.91 -21.30 34.99
C MET A 1 -35.26 -19.83 35.08
N CYS A 2 -34.42 -19.03 35.74
CA CYS A 2 -34.63 -17.59 35.83
C CYS A 2 -34.37 -17.00 34.45
N ALA A 3 -35.32 -16.23 33.89
CA ALA A 3 -35.11 -15.54 32.63
C ALA A 3 -33.98 -14.52 32.86
N TRP A 4 -32.86 -14.69 32.16
CA TRP A 4 -31.72 -13.78 32.22
C TRP A 4 -32.17 -12.40 31.72
N ASP A 5 -32.22 -11.39 32.61
CA ASP A 5 -32.61 -10.03 32.24
C ASP A 5 -31.45 -9.32 31.53
N LEU A 6 -31.50 -9.34 30.21
CA LEU A 6 -30.51 -8.69 29.33
C LEU A 6 -30.40 -7.18 29.59
N GLY A 7 -31.48 -6.52 30.03
CA GLY A 7 -31.48 -5.10 30.36
C GLY A 7 -30.66 -4.82 31.61
N GLN A 8 -30.84 -5.63 32.66
CA GLN A 8 -30.07 -5.53 33.90
C GLN A 8 -28.59 -5.85 33.69
N GLU A 9 -28.28 -6.85 32.86
CA GLU A 9 -26.90 -7.21 32.56
C GLU A 9 -26.16 -6.07 31.84
N ARG A 10 -26.79 -5.44 30.84
CA ARG A 10 -26.25 -4.23 30.19
C ARG A 10 -25.97 -3.12 31.21
N ILE A 11 -26.96 -2.79 32.04
CA ILE A 11 -26.86 -1.72 33.05
C ILE A 11 -25.73 -2.03 34.04
N ARG A 12 -25.57 -3.29 34.46
CA ARG A 12 -24.48 -3.74 35.33
C ARG A 12 -23.11 -3.46 34.69
N LEU A 13 -22.92 -3.83 33.43
CA LEU A 13 -21.67 -3.61 32.68
C LEU A 13 -21.37 -2.12 32.53
N GLU A 14 -22.36 -1.32 32.12
CA GLU A 14 -22.23 0.13 31.97
C GLU A 14 -21.88 0.82 33.29
N ASN A 15 -22.58 0.49 34.38
CA ASN A 15 -22.32 1.05 35.70
C ASN A 15 -20.94 0.66 36.23
N THR A 16 -20.51 -0.58 35.99
CA THR A 16 -19.18 -1.06 36.40
C THR A 16 -18.07 -0.24 35.74
N LEU A 17 -18.20 0.07 34.45
CA LEU A 17 -17.24 0.90 33.71
C LEU A 17 -17.33 2.40 34.08
N ASN A 18 -18.49 2.87 34.51
CA ASN A 18 -18.71 4.29 34.80
C ASN A 18 -18.38 4.72 36.23
N ASN A 19 -18.60 3.85 37.21
CA ASN A 19 -18.65 4.21 38.63
C ASN A 19 -17.52 3.60 39.49
N THR A 20 -16.73 2.68 38.94
CA THR A 20 -15.68 1.99 39.70
C THR A 20 -14.30 2.35 39.16
N ASP A 21 -13.35 2.65 40.06
CA ASP A 21 -11.94 2.81 39.67
C ASP A 21 -11.29 1.43 39.47
N LEU A 22 -11.65 0.78 38.37
CA LEU A 22 -11.16 -0.55 38.01
C LEU A 22 -9.66 -0.53 37.69
N ASP A 23 -9.00 -1.66 37.84
CA ASP A 23 -7.69 -1.88 37.23
C ASP A 23 -7.83 -2.17 35.72
N PHE A 24 -6.68 -2.33 35.05
CA PHE A 24 -6.65 -2.60 33.62
C PHE A 24 -7.36 -3.91 33.25
N SER A 25 -7.11 -4.99 33.98
CA SER A 25 -7.63 -6.33 33.68
C SER A 25 -9.15 -6.36 33.84
N ALA A 26 -9.67 -5.80 34.93
CA ALA A 26 -11.10 -5.70 35.18
C ALA A 26 -11.77 -4.82 34.11
N THR A 27 -11.19 -3.67 33.77
CA THR A 27 -11.71 -2.82 32.68
C THR A 27 -11.74 -3.58 31.36
N PHE A 28 -10.66 -4.28 31.02
CA PHE A 28 -10.55 -5.06 29.78
C PHE A 28 -11.59 -6.18 29.70
N MET A 29 -11.77 -6.94 30.77
CA MET A 29 -12.79 -7.99 30.81
C MET A 29 -14.19 -7.42 30.65
N THR A 30 -14.54 -6.37 31.40
CA THR A 30 -15.87 -5.75 31.31
C THR A 30 -16.14 -5.12 29.94
N VAL A 31 -15.15 -4.52 29.28
CA VAL A 31 -15.30 -4.02 27.90
C VAL A 31 -15.50 -5.16 26.91
N ASN A 32 -14.80 -6.28 27.06
CA ASN A 32 -15.03 -7.46 26.20
C ASN A 32 -16.42 -8.06 26.43
N GLU A 33 -16.89 -8.15 27.67
CA GLU A 33 -18.26 -8.57 27.99
C GLU A 33 -19.28 -7.64 27.33
N LEU A 34 -19.08 -6.32 27.40
CA LEU A 34 -19.97 -5.34 26.75
C LEU A 34 -19.92 -5.42 25.22
N ASN A 35 -18.74 -5.67 24.64
CA ASN A 35 -18.57 -5.91 23.20
C ASN A 35 -19.34 -7.16 22.75
N SER A 36 -19.16 -8.29 23.45
CA SER A 36 -19.91 -9.52 23.22
C SER A 36 -21.42 -9.30 23.38
N PHE A 37 -21.84 -8.55 24.40
CA PHE A 37 -23.24 -8.19 24.61
C PHE A 37 -23.81 -7.42 23.42
N ALA A 38 -23.14 -6.35 22.97
CA ALA A 38 -23.58 -5.54 21.84
C ALA A 38 -23.63 -6.33 20.52
N HIS A 39 -22.78 -7.34 20.37
CA HIS A 39 -22.80 -8.23 19.22
C HIS A 39 -23.96 -9.23 19.26
N SER A 40 -24.21 -9.84 20.41
CA SER A 40 -25.25 -10.88 20.57
C SER A 40 -26.66 -10.33 20.76
N HIS A 41 -26.80 -9.11 21.28
CA HIS A 41 -28.09 -8.50 21.63
C HIS A 41 -28.17 -7.03 21.14
N PRO A 42 -28.06 -6.77 19.83
CA PRO A 42 -28.03 -5.41 19.29
C PRO A 42 -29.26 -4.58 19.70
N ASP A 43 -30.45 -5.18 19.73
CA ASP A 43 -31.71 -4.52 20.11
C ASP A 43 -31.76 -3.99 21.55
N ASN A 44 -30.84 -4.46 22.41
CA ASN A 44 -30.73 -4.05 23.80
C ASN A 44 -29.70 -2.93 24.03
N VAL A 45 -28.92 -2.55 23.01
CA VAL A 45 -27.96 -1.45 23.09
C VAL A 45 -28.70 -0.11 23.22
N ARG A 46 -28.14 0.83 23.98
CA ARG A 46 -28.68 2.19 24.14
C ARG A 46 -27.58 3.25 23.99
N LEU A 47 -27.98 4.53 24.04
CA LEU A 47 -27.05 5.66 24.00
C LEU A 47 -26.05 5.64 25.15
N GLU A 48 -26.44 5.14 26.32
CA GLU A 48 -25.56 4.98 27.48
C GLU A 48 -24.42 3.99 27.19
N THR A 49 -24.70 2.94 26.42
CA THR A 49 -23.68 1.97 25.98
C THR A 49 -22.61 2.69 25.14
N ILE A 50 -23.05 3.50 24.16
CA ILE A 50 -22.17 4.27 23.27
C ILE A 50 -21.35 5.28 24.07
N SER A 51 -21.99 6.03 24.97
CA SER A 51 -21.32 7.01 25.84
C SER A 51 -20.25 6.36 26.71
N THR A 52 -20.55 5.19 27.29
CA THR A 52 -19.62 4.42 28.11
C THR A 52 -18.40 3.97 27.31
N LEU A 53 -18.61 3.39 26.12
CA LEU A 53 -17.52 2.98 25.22
C LEU A 53 -16.67 4.18 24.76
N GLN A 54 -17.30 5.31 24.44
CA GLN A 54 -16.59 6.54 24.08
C GLN A 54 -15.74 7.08 25.23
N LYS A 55 -16.26 7.03 26.47
CA LYS A 55 -15.51 7.42 27.68
C LYS A 55 -14.25 6.55 27.85
N ILE A 56 -14.35 5.24 27.62
CA ILE A 56 -13.19 4.33 27.65
C ILE A 56 -12.16 4.74 26.60
N LEU A 57 -12.56 5.01 25.36
CA LEU A 57 -11.64 5.41 24.28
C LEU A 57 -10.94 6.75 24.52
N LYS A 58 -11.61 7.68 25.22
CA LYS A 58 -11.04 8.97 25.62
C LYS A 58 -10.14 8.88 26.85
N ASN A 59 -10.30 7.85 27.68
CA ASN A 59 -9.55 7.72 28.92
C ASN A 59 -8.16 7.13 28.69
N LEU A 60 -7.13 7.97 28.80
CA LEU A 60 -5.73 7.58 28.63
C LEU A 60 -5.09 6.96 29.90
N LYS A 61 -5.86 6.69 30.97
CA LYS A 61 -5.38 6.05 32.21
C LYS A 61 -4.53 4.81 31.93
N TYR A 62 -4.91 4.02 30.93
CA TYR A 62 -4.24 2.76 30.59
C TYR A 62 -3.28 2.86 29.41
N ALA A 63 -3.09 4.02 28.79
CA ALA A 63 -2.33 4.15 27.54
C ALA A 63 -0.90 3.61 27.63
N LYS A 64 -0.25 3.76 28.81
CA LYS A 64 1.12 3.28 29.08
C LYS A 64 1.23 1.76 29.34
N GLN A 65 0.12 1.05 29.47
CA GLN A 65 0.14 -0.41 29.64
C GLN A 65 0.56 -1.08 28.33
N THR A 66 1.41 -2.10 28.39
CA THR A 66 1.90 -2.84 27.20
C THR A 66 0.76 -3.39 26.34
N GLN A 67 -0.36 -3.75 26.96
CA GLN A 67 -1.52 -4.35 26.31
C GLN A 67 -2.68 -3.35 26.08
N SER A 68 -2.45 -2.05 26.26
CA SER A 68 -3.49 -1.01 26.18
C SER A 68 -4.24 -1.02 24.84
N ILE A 69 -3.56 -1.33 23.74
CA ILE A 69 -4.16 -1.43 22.41
C ILE A 69 -5.31 -2.43 22.34
N PHE A 70 -5.27 -3.53 23.10
CA PHE A 70 -6.34 -4.54 23.08
C PHE A 70 -7.62 -4.02 23.74
N LEU A 71 -7.49 -3.26 24.83
CA LEU A 71 -8.62 -2.60 25.49
C LEU A 71 -9.30 -1.59 24.55
N TYR A 72 -8.52 -0.70 23.95
CA TYR A 72 -9.06 0.31 23.06
C TYR A 72 -9.66 -0.31 21.79
N ARG A 73 -9.04 -1.38 21.25
CA ARG A 73 -9.62 -2.17 20.14
C ARG A 73 -10.95 -2.81 20.52
N ALA A 74 -11.07 -3.40 21.71
CA ALA A 74 -12.32 -3.99 22.15
C ALA A 74 -13.44 -2.94 22.23
N ALA A 75 -13.14 -1.76 22.78
CA ALA A 75 -14.10 -0.66 22.85
C ALA A 75 -14.49 -0.11 21.45
N ALA A 76 -13.52 0.06 20.56
CA ALA A 76 -13.77 0.53 19.20
C ALA A 76 -14.55 -0.49 18.35
N ASN A 77 -14.24 -1.79 18.51
CA ASN A 77 -14.95 -2.88 17.83
C ASN A 77 -16.40 -3.01 18.34
N ALA A 78 -16.67 -2.72 19.61
CA ALA A 78 -18.02 -2.65 20.13
C ALA A 78 -18.83 -1.54 19.43
N LEU A 79 -18.26 -0.33 19.29
CA LEU A 79 -18.89 0.76 18.54
C LEU A 79 -19.10 0.41 17.06
N SER A 80 -18.13 -0.22 16.40
CA SER A 80 -18.31 -0.71 15.02
C SER A 80 -19.37 -1.80 14.91
N SER A 81 -19.47 -2.70 15.89
CA SER A 81 -20.53 -3.72 15.93
C SER A 81 -21.91 -3.10 16.08
N ILE A 82 -22.04 -2.07 16.92
CA ILE A 82 -23.28 -1.29 17.05
C ILE A 82 -23.66 -0.67 15.71
N LEU A 83 -22.70 -0.06 15.00
CA LEU A 83 -22.90 0.54 13.68
C LEU A 83 -23.36 -0.47 12.61
N VAL A 84 -22.84 -1.70 12.65
CA VAL A 84 -23.12 -2.73 11.64
C VAL A 84 -24.41 -3.50 11.93
N ASN A 85 -24.69 -3.78 13.20
CA ASN A 85 -25.76 -4.70 13.61
C ASN A 85 -27.06 -3.98 14.00
N ASN A 86 -27.07 -2.65 14.12
CA ASN A 86 -28.29 -1.89 14.43
C ASN A 86 -28.78 -1.13 13.20
N THR A 87 -30.08 -1.27 12.92
CA THR A 87 -30.78 -0.48 11.89
C THR A 87 -31.23 0.89 12.42
N ASP A 88 -31.22 1.10 13.73
CA ASP A 88 -31.60 2.37 14.34
C ASP A 88 -30.56 3.46 14.10
N ILE A 89 -30.94 4.46 13.30
CA ILE A 89 -30.15 5.65 12.98
C ILE A 89 -29.80 6.44 14.26
N SER A 90 -30.66 6.41 15.28
CA SER A 90 -30.47 7.09 16.55
C SER A 90 -29.27 6.54 17.34
N LEU A 91 -28.85 5.30 17.08
CA LEU A 91 -27.67 4.67 17.68
C LEU A 91 -26.46 4.67 16.74
N SER A 92 -26.65 4.45 15.45
CA SER A 92 -25.55 4.38 14.49
C SER A 92 -24.82 5.72 14.30
N LEU A 93 -25.54 6.85 14.28
CA LEU A 93 -24.95 8.19 14.15
C LEU A 93 -24.08 8.57 15.37
N PRO A 94 -24.53 8.38 16.62
CA PRO A 94 -23.65 8.56 17.77
C PRO A 94 -22.45 7.62 17.80
N ALA A 95 -22.60 6.35 17.40
CA ALA A 95 -21.49 5.39 17.38
C ALA A 95 -20.39 5.80 16.38
N ILE A 96 -20.77 6.18 15.15
CA ILE A 96 -19.79 6.66 14.16
C ILE A 96 -19.19 8.01 14.57
N SER A 97 -19.98 8.90 15.18
CA SER A 97 -19.48 10.17 15.72
C SER A 97 -18.46 9.95 16.84
N ALA A 98 -18.71 8.98 17.73
CA ALA A 98 -17.78 8.61 18.79
C ALA A 98 -16.41 8.17 18.22
N LEU A 99 -16.39 7.29 17.22
CA LEU A 99 -15.16 6.86 16.56
C LEU A 99 -14.44 8.01 15.84
N LYS A 100 -15.17 8.84 15.07
CA LYS A 100 -14.61 10.03 14.40
C LYS A 100 -13.98 11.02 15.37
N ASN A 101 -14.63 11.23 16.51
CA ASN A 101 -14.09 12.11 17.55
C ASN A 101 -12.75 11.59 18.08
N ILE A 102 -12.58 10.27 18.25
CA ILE A 102 -11.30 9.70 18.68
C ILE A 102 -10.21 9.91 17.61
N LEU A 103 -10.54 9.73 16.33
CA LEU A 103 -9.60 10.00 15.24
C LEU A 103 -9.09 11.44 15.24
N ASN A 104 -9.91 12.40 15.69
CA ASN A 104 -9.55 13.81 15.74
C ASN A 104 -8.78 14.23 17.02
N THR A 105 -8.53 13.32 17.97
CA THR A 105 -8.00 13.67 19.32
C THR A 105 -6.50 13.42 19.53
N GLY A 106 -5.74 13.00 18.51
CA GLY A 106 -4.28 12.78 18.58
C GLY A 106 -3.82 11.47 17.94
N LEU A 107 -2.52 11.13 18.00
CA LEU A 107 -1.88 9.98 17.33
C LEU A 107 -1.53 8.79 18.27
N ASP A 108 -2.34 8.56 19.30
CA ASP A 108 -2.08 7.52 20.32
C ASP A 108 -2.71 6.15 19.98
N VAL A 109 -2.54 5.17 20.88
CA VAL A 109 -3.07 3.79 20.76
C VAL A 109 -4.60 3.74 20.54
N ASN A 110 -5.35 4.71 21.07
CA ASN A 110 -6.79 4.85 20.88
C ASN A 110 -7.14 5.33 19.46
N HIS A 111 -6.38 6.26 18.88
CA HIS A 111 -6.52 6.66 17.48
C HIS A 111 -6.38 5.45 16.56
N ARG A 112 -5.33 4.66 16.77
CA ARG A 112 -5.10 3.44 15.99
C ARG A 112 -6.26 2.45 16.12
N ALA A 113 -6.76 2.22 17.34
CA ALA A 113 -7.90 1.34 17.56
C ALA A 113 -9.16 1.82 16.80
N ALA A 114 -9.45 3.11 16.85
CA ALA A 114 -10.58 3.70 16.12
C ALA A 114 -10.39 3.59 14.59
N ALA A 115 -9.18 3.83 14.09
CA ALA A 115 -8.85 3.75 12.66
C ALA A 115 -9.02 2.31 12.13
N GLU A 116 -8.51 1.31 12.86
CA GLU A 116 -8.66 -0.10 12.51
C GLU A 116 -10.13 -0.55 12.55
N ALA A 117 -10.89 -0.12 13.56
CA ALA A 117 -12.31 -0.46 13.70
C ALA A 117 -13.16 0.17 12.58
N MET A 118 -12.88 1.42 12.21
CA MET A 118 -13.55 2.09 11.08
C MET A 118 -13.12 1.51 9.73
N GLY A 119 -11.83 1.20 9.56
CA GLY A 119 -11.30 0.59 8.34
C GLY A 119 -11.80 -0.84 8.10
N SER A 120 -12.29 -1.51 9.15
CA SER A 120 -12.83 -2.86 9.09
C SER A 120 -14.35 -2.90 8.85
N LEU A 121 -15.02 -1.75 8.76
CA LEU A 121 -16.45 -1.70 8.44
C LEU A 121 -16.73 -2.40 7.10
N PRO A 122 -17.87 -3.13 6.99
CA PRO A 122 -18.18 -3.90 5.81
C PRO A 122 -18.31 -2.99 4.59
N LEU A 123 -17.62 -3.35 3.51
CA LEU A 123 -17.68 -2.68 2.21
C LEU A 123 -18.04 -3.71 1.15
N PHE A 124 -18.99 -3.37 0.27
CA PHE A 124 -19.40 -4.21 -0.85
C PHE A 124 -18.47 -4.06 -2.06
N ILE A 125 -17.15 -4.18 -1.82
CA ILE A 125 -16.13 -4.11 -2.87
C ILE A 125 -15.64 -5.52 -3.17
N LYS A 126 -15.70 -5.92 -4.44
CA LYS A 126 -15.22 -7.21 -4.91
C LYS A 126 -14.42 -7.03 -6.20
N GLY A 127 -13.25 -7.66 -6.25
CA GLY A 127 -12.41 -7.60 -7.43
C GLY A 127 -12.99 -8.37 -8.62
N PRO A 128 -12.53 -8.06 -9.83
CA PRO A 128 -12.92 -8.78 -11.02
C PRO A 128 -12.37 -10.20 -11.03
N LYS A 129 -13.03 -11.08 -11.79
CA LYS A 129 -12.43 -12.37 -12.16
C LYS A 129 -11.50 -12.14 -13.35
N ILE A 130 -10.27 -12.59 -13.22
CA ILE A 130 -9.30 -12.63 -14.32
C ILE A 130 -9.15 -14.09 -14.72
N ASP A 131 -9.68 -14.43 -15.88
CA ASP A 131 -9.59 -15.78 -16.41
C ASP A 131 -8.15 -16.08 -16.80
N GLU A 132 -7.54 -17.07 -16.15
CA GLU A 132 -6.20 -17.52 -16.50
C GLU A 132 -6.25 -18.26 -17.84
N GLU A 133 -5.85 -17.58 -18.91
CA GLU A 133 -5.64 -18.21 -20.21
C GLU A 133 -4.45 -19.19 -20.08
N ARG A 134 -4.72 -20.50 -20.16
CA ARG A 134 -3.70 -21.54 -20.25
C ARG A 134 -3.52 -21.92 -21.71
N ALA A 135 -2.33 -21.65 -22.25
CA ALA A 135 -1.94 -22.20 -23.55
C ALA A 135 -1.60 -23.70 -23.39
N GLU A 136 -2.07 -24.55 -24.30
CA GLU A 136 -1.78 -25.99 -24.32
C GLU A 136 -0.27 -26.26 -24.48
N LEU A 137 0.43 -25.39 -25.22
CA LEU A 137 1.87 -25.45 -25.42
C LEU A 137 2.48 -24.07 -25.23
N THR A 138 3.59 -23.99 -24.48
CA THR A 138 4.37 -22.75 -24.36
C THR A 138 5.26 -22.57 -25.60
N PRO A 139 5.04 -21.54 -26.42
CA PRO A 139 5.86 -21.29 -27.61
C PRO A 139 7.33 -21.08 -27.25
N VAL A 140 8.23 -21.49 -28.14
CA VAL A 140 9.66 -21.20 -28.03
C VAL A 140 10.03 -20.27 -29.18
N VAL A 141 10.58 -19.09 -28.87
CA VAL A 141 10.89 -18.06 -29.88
C VAL A 141 12.24 -17.42 -29.62
N LYS A 142 12.86 -16.89 -30.67
CA LYS A 142 14.03 -16.02 -30.56
C LYS A 142 13.63 -14.56 -30.45
N TRP A 143 14.53 -13.72 -29.93
CA TRP A 143 14.33 -12.28 -29.86
C TRP A 143 14.07 -11.66 -31.24
N GLU A 144 14.87 -12.05 -32.23
CA GLU A 144 14.81 -11.52 -33.59
C GLU A 144 13.49 -11.90 -34.27
N GLU A 145 12.97 -13.10 -33.99
CA GLU A 145 11.68 -13.56 -34.51
C GLU A 145 10.52 -12.70 -33.98
N ILE A 146 10.59 -12.24 -32.72
CA ILE A 146 9.58 -11.34 -32.16
C ILE A 146 9.60 -10.00 -32.88
N LEU A 147 10.78 -9.44 -33.15
CA LEU A 147 10.92 -8.16 -33.86
C LEU A 147 10.40 -8.24 -35.29
N ILE A 148 10.85 -9.26 -36.05
CA ILE A 148 10.48 -9.46 -37.45
C ILE A 148 8.96 -9.65 -37.61
N ARG A 149 8.36 -10.51 -36.78
CA ARG A 149 6.92 -10.83 -36.89
C ARG A 149 6.00 -9.66 -36.61
N ASN A 150 6.46 -8.69 -35.82
CA ASN A 150 5.68 -7.52 -35.45
C ASN A 150 6.15 -6.26 -36.18
N SER A 151 7.03 -6.40 -37.19
CA SER A 151 7.58 -5.29 -37.97
C SER A 151 8.24 -4.19 -37.11
N PHE A 152 8.84 -4.57 -35.98
CA PHE A 152 9.52 -3.63 -35.10
C PHE A 152 10.95 -3.39 -35.56
N THR A 153 11.32 -2.11 -35.65
CA THR A 153 12.70 -1.69 -35.93
C THR A 153 13.29 -1.06 -34.66
N PRO A 154 14.22 -1.74 -33.98
CA PRO A 154 14.92 -1.19 -32.83
C PRO A 154 15.68 0.09 -33.19
N SER A 155 15.46 1.17 -32.45
CA SER A 155 16.24 2.42 -32.63
C SER A 155 17.62 2.35 -31.97
N ARG A 156 17.83 1.38 -31.07
CA ARG A 156 19.10 1.14 -30.36
C ARG A 156 19.21 -0.34 -29.95
N PRO A 157 20.42 -0.84 -29.65
CA PRO A 157 20.57 -2.17 -29.06
C PRO A 157 19.75 -2.32 -27.78
N PRO A 158 19.19 -3.51 -27.51
CA PRO A 158 18.42 -3.73 -26.30
C PRO A 158 19.31 -3.69 -25.06
N ILE A 159 18.75 -3.20 -23.95
CA ILE A 159 19.41 -3.09 -22.64
C ILE A 159 18.67 -3.88 -21.58
N MET A 160 19.38 -4.33 -20.55
CA MET A 160 18.75 -4.92 -19.37
C MET A 160 18.36 -3.85 -18.35
N ILE A 161 17.09 -3.86 -17.95
CA ILE A 161 16.59 -3.10 -16.79
C ILE A 161 16.00 -4.10 -15.81
N GLY A 162 16.71 -4.38 -14.71
CA GLY A 162 16.38 -5.45 -13.80
C GLY A 162 16.33 -6.80 -14.52
N ARG A 163 15.14 -7.43 -14.56
CA ARG A 163 14.87 -8.68 -15.28
C ARG A 163 14.17 -8.51 -16.62
N SER A 164 14.12 -7.28 -17.13
CA SER A 164 13.47 -6.94 -18.39
C SER A 164 14.51 -6.61 -19.45
N LEU A 165 14.39 -7.22 -20.62
CA LEU A 165 15.09 -6.82 -21.83
C LEU A 165 14.27 -5.75 -22.55
N VAL A 166 14.85 -4.58 -22.78
CA VAL A 166 14.13 -3.39 -23.25
C VAL A 166 14.80 -2.84 -24.49
N SER A 167 14.02 -2.59 -25.53
CA SER A 167 14.48 -1.88 -26.72
C SER A 167 13.53 -0.74 -27.07
N ALA A 168 14.08 0.39 -27.51
CA ALA A 168 13.26 1.45 -28.08
C ALA A 168 12.86 1.09 -29.51
N ILE A 169 11.61 1.38 -29.86
CA ILE A 169 11.00 1.16 -31.18
C ILE A 169 10.24 2.44 -31.59
N ASP A 170 9.69 2.46 -32.81
CA ASP A 170 8.89 3.59 -33.34
C ASP A 170 9.62 4.94 -33.19
N GLY A 171 10.89 5.01 -33.62
CA GLY A 171 11.70 6.23 -33.52
C GLY A 171 12.00 6.67 -32.08
N GLY A 172 11.86 5.78 -31.09
CA GLY A 172 12.12 6.07 -29.68
C GLY A 172 10.90 6.46 -28.85
N GLN A 173 9.70 6.48 -29.45
CA GLN A 173 8.46 6.84 -28.76
C GLN A 173 7.90 5.70 -27.88
N LYS A 174 8.19 4.45 -28.25
CA LYS A 174 7.73 3.26 -27.53
C LYS A 174 8.87 2.34 -27.18
N LEU A 175 8.60 1.42 -26.27
CA LEU A 175 9.48 0.36 -25.85
C LEU A 175 8.83 -0.98 -26.16
N ILE A 176 9.60 -1.90 -26.73
CA ILE A 176 9.32 -3.33 -26.61
C ILE A 176 10.05 -3.87 -25.38
N VAL A 177 9.30 -4.58 -24.54
CA VAL A 177 9.79 -5.09 -23.26
C VAL A 177 9.56 -6.59 -23.18
N LEU A 178 10.63 -7.33 -22.92
CA LEU A 178 10.60 -8.76 -22.60
C LEU A 178 10.93 -8.93 -21.12
N LYS A 179 9.92 -9.20 -20.31
CA LYS A 179 10.10 -9.42 -18.87
C LYS A 179 10.31 -10.91 -18.61
N LEU A 180 11.43 -11.24 -17.97
CA LEU A 180 11.85 -12.62 -17.74
C LEU A 180 11.37 -13.14 -16.38
N ALA A 181 11.01 -14.42 -16.32
CA ALA A 181 10.73 -15.13 -15.07
C ALA A 181 12.02 -15.31 -14.25
N LEU A 182 11.97 -15.03 -12.94
CA LEU A 182 13.09 -15.22 -12.00
C LEU A 182 13.27 -16.69 -11.62
N SER A 183 12.15 -17.40 -11.52
CA SER A 183 12.09 -18.81 -11.14
C SER A 183 10.84 -19.47 -11.72
N LYS A 184 10.77 -20.80 -11.66
CA LYS A 184 9.56 -21.53 -12.07
C LYS A 184 8.30 -21.08 -11.32
N ASN A 185 8.45 -20.68 -10.04
CA ASN A 185 7.33 -20.22 -9.22
C ASN A 185 6.79 -18.85 -9.67
N SER A 186 7.59 -18.06 -10.40
CA SER A 186 7.18 -16.74 -10.93
C SER A 186 6.46 -16.80 -12.28
N ILE A 187 6.30 -17.99 -12.88
CA ILE A 187 5.68 -18.11 -14.22
C ILE A 187 4.20 -17.71 -14.18
N GLY A 188 3.47 -18.13 -13.15
CA GLY A 188 2.05 -17.79 -12.99
C GLY A 188 1.83 -16.29 -12.79
N SER A 189 2.65 -15.63 -11.96
CA SER A 189 2.56 -14.18 -11.74
C SER A 189 2.86 -13.40 -13.02
N LEU A 190 3.84 -13.86 -13.81
CA LEU A 190 4.20 -13.25 -15.08
C LEU A 190 3.08 -13.35 -16.12
N ASN A 191 2.40 -14.50 -16.25
CA ASN A 191 1.24 -14.60 -17.15
C ASN A 191 0.09 -13.68 -16.67
N ARG A 192 -0.14 -13.62 -15.36
CA ARG A 192 -1.17 -12.78 -14.76
C ARG A 192 -0.94 -11.28 -15.01
N GLU A 193 0.32 -10.85 -15.07
CA GLU A 193 0.69 -9.48 -15.45
C GLU A 193 0.14 -9.09 -16.83
N ALA A 194 0.33 -9.94 -17.84
CA ALA A 194 -0.20 -9.69 -19.18
C ALA A 194 -1.74 -9.67 -19.21
N LEU A 195 -2.39 -10.54 -18.43
CA LEU A 195 -3.84 -10.57 -18.30
C LEU A 195 -4.39 -9.31 -17.65
N TRP A 196 -3.71 -8.76 -16.64
CA TRP A 196 -4.07 -7.49 -16.03
C TRP A 196 -3.94 -6.32 -16.99
N MET A 197 -2.84 -6.26 -17.76
CA MET A 197 -2.66 -5.25 -18.80
C MET A 197 -3.82 -5.29 -19.81
N LYS A 198 -4.17 -6.49 -20.29
CA LYS A 198 -5.31 -6.71 -21.20
C LYS A 198 -6.63 -6.24 -20.56
N TYR A 199 -6.92 -6.72 -19.35
CA TYR A 199 -8.16 -6.39 -18.63
C TYR A 199 -8.32 -4.88 -18.44
N LEU A 200 -7.28 -4.20 -17.97
CA LEU A 200 -7.34 -2.75 -17.71
C LEU A 200 -7.43 -1.93 -18.99
N SER A 201 -6.83 -2.40 -20.09
CA SER A 201 -6.92 -1.72 -21.40
C SER A 201 -8.28 -1.87 -22.09
N SER A 202 -9.02 -2.96 -21.84
CA SER A 202 -10.24 -3.30 -22.58
C SER A 202 -11.55 -2.80 -21.94
N ASN A 203 -11.55 -2.42 -20.67
CA ASN A 203 -12.77 -2.10 -19.91
C ASN A 203 -13.25 -0.64 -20.01
N GLY A 204 -13.12 -0.01 -21.17
CA GLY A 204 -13.67 1.33 -21.41
C GLY A 204 -13.12 2.39 -20.44
N ASN A 205 -11.82 2.69 -20.58
CA ASN A 205 -11.02 3.67 -19.80
C ASN A 205 -11.78 4.42 -18.68
N PRO A 206 -11.96 3.82 -17.49
CA PRO A 206 -12.65 4.46 -16.37
C PRO A 206 -11.78 5.48 -15.64
N PHE A 207 -10.62 5.85 -16.20
CA PHE A 207 -9.62 6.68 -15.56
C PHE A 207 -9.75 8.14 -16.00
N SER A 208 -9.93 9.03 -15.03
CA SER A 208 -10.00 10.48 -15.26
C SER A 208 -8.62 11.15 -15.30
N VAL A 209 -7.56 10.38 -15.05
CA VAL A 209 -6.16 10.78 -15.21
C VAL A 209 -5.50 9.89 -16.25
N GLU A 210 -4.43 10.38 -16.86
CA GLU A 210 -3.67 9.61 -17.83
C GLU A 210 -3.09 8.34 -17.18
N PHE A 211 -3.36 7.19 -17.79
CA PHE A 211 -2.80 5.90 -17.40
C PHE A 211 -2.39 5.13 -18.66
N LEU A 212 -1.10 5.19 -18.99
CA LEU A 212 -0.53 4.59 -20.19
C LEU A 212 -0.21 3.12 -19.93
N ILE A 213 -1.28 2.31 -19.86
CA ILE A 213 -1.21 0.86 -19.63
C ILE A 213 -0.42 0.20 -20.77
N PRO A 214 0.61 -0.63 -20.47
CA PRO A 214 1.32 -1.38 -21.49
C PRO A 214 0.40 -2.34 -22.26
N SER A 215 0.67 -2.52 -23.54
CA SER A 215 -0.08 -3.43 -24.40
C SER A 215 0.61 -4.79 -24.46
N PRO A 216 0.03 -5.86 -23.90
CA PRO A 216 0.64 -7.17 -23.88
C PRO A 216 0.57 -7.81 -25.28
N LEU A 217 1.65 -8.46 -25.71
CA LEU A 217 1.75 -9.10 -27.02
C LEU A 217 1.63 -10.62 -26.89
N LYS A 218 0.73 -11.21 -27.68
CA LYS A 218 0.64 -12.65 -27.84
C LYS A 218 1.64 -13.12 -28.89
N ILE A 219 2.41 -14.15 -28.55
CA ILE A 219 3.30 -14.87 -29.46
C ILE A 219 2.69 -16.25 -29.69
N ASN A 220 2.36 -16.59 -30.94
CA ASN A 220 1.65 -17.83 -31.29
C ASN A 220 0.41 -18.08 -30.40
N GLY A 221 -0.40 -17.04 -30.17
CA GLY A 221 -1.64 -17.14 -29.38
C GLY A 221 -1.46 -17.11 -27.85
N SER A 222 -0.22 -17.15 -27.33
CA SER A 222 0.09 -17.14 -25.89
C SER A 222 0.81 -15.86 -25.46
N TYR A 223 0.46 -15.31 -24.28
CA TYR A 223 1.25 -14.23 -23.66
C TYR A 223 2.58 -14.75 -23.10
N LEU A 224 2.58 -15.98 -22.61
CA LEU A 224 3.74 -16.64 -22.03
C LEU A 224 4.48 -17.46 -23.10
N PHE A 225 5.79 -17.26 -23.22
CA PHE A 225 6.65 -18.02 -24.13
C PHE A 225 8.01 -18.28 -23.50
N ARG A 226 8.82 -19.14 -24.12
CA ARG A 226 10.22 -19.39 -23.75
C ARG A 226 11.14 -18.71 -24.75
N LEU A 227 12.08 -17.92 -24.23
CA LEU A 227 13.07 -17.24 -25.05
C LEU A 227 14.26 -18.19 -25.32
N LYS A 228 14.58 -18.39 -26.60
CA LYS A 228 15.74 -19.15 -27.06
C LYS A 228 16.87 -18.19 -27.43
N ASN A 229 18.09 -18.54 -27.06
CA ASN A 229 19.33 -17.86 -27.48
C ASN A 229 19.35 -16.35 -27.19
N ILE A 230 19.28 -15.96 -25.92
CA ILE A 230 19.48 -14.56 -25.52
C ILE A 230 20.86 -14.08 -26.00
N PRO A 231 20.99 -12.90 -26.65
CA PRO A 231 22.28 -12.42 -27.15
C PRO A 231 23.36 -12.41 -26.07
N ALA A 232 24.59 -12.80 -26.41
CA ALA A 232 25.68 -12.98 -25.45
C ALA A 232 26.03 -11.69 -24.67
N ALA A 233 25.98 -10.54 -25.36
CA ALA A 233 26.17 -9.22 -24.75
C ALA A 233 25.17 -8.92 -23.62
N ILE A 234 23.95 -9.45 -23.70
CA ILE A 234 22.92 -9.30 -22.66
C ILE A 234 23.20 -10.25 -21.49
N ARG A 235 23.66 -11.48 -21.76
CA ARG A 235 23.98 -12.45 -20.70
C ARG A 235 25.11 -11.97 -19.79
N GLN A 236 26.08 -11.25 -20.34
CA GLN A 236 27.21 -10.70 -19.60
C GLN A 236 26.81 -9.54 -18.66
N GLN A 237 25.71 -8.82 -18.95
CA GLN A 237 25.23 -7.72 -18.12
C GLN A 237 24.58 -8.18 -16.82
N ASN A 238 24.21 -9.47 -16.69
CA ASN A 238 23.54 -9.98 -15.48
C ASN A 238 23.87 -11.47 -15.24
N ALA A 239 25.11 -11.73 -14.82
CA ALA A 239 25.64 -13.10 -14.61
C ALA A 239 24.85 -13.95 -13.59
N ALA A 240 24.08 -13.31 -12.71
CA ALA A 240 23.24 -13.99 -11.71
C ALA A 240 21.96 -14.63 -12.29
N PHE A 241 21.59 -14.31 -13.54
CA PHE A 241 20.34 -14.79 -14.14
C PHE A 241 20.54 -16.13 -14.87
N ASN A 242 19.78 -17.16 -14.51
CA ASN A 242 19.82 -18.42 -15.24
C ASN A 242 18.99 -18.30 -16.53
N TYR A 243 19.69 -18.09 -17.64
CA TYR A 243 19.09 -17.93 -18.96
C TYR A 243 18.68 -19.26 -19.64
N LYS A 244 18.99 -20.42 -19.04
CA LYS A 244 18.54 -21.71 -19.56
C LYS A 244 17.05 -21.88 -19.26
N ASN A 245 16.22 -21.84 -20.29
CA ASN A 245 14.75 -21.95 -20.23
C ASN A 245 14.02 -20.73 -19.63
N SER A 246 14.44 -19.52 -19.99
CA SER A 246 13.77 -18.29 -19.54
C SER A 246 12.38 -18.16 -20.14
N TYR A 247 11.37 -18.34 -19.28
CA TYR A 247 10.00 -17.94 -19.59
C TYR A 247 9.91 -16.42 -19.58
N ALA A 248 9.09 -15.86 -20.47
CA ALA A 248 8.93 -14.44 -20.64
C ALA A 248 7.50 -14.07 -21.07
N ILE A 249 7.14 -12.82 -20.81
CA ILE A 249 6.05 -12.13 -21.51
C ILE A 249 6.66 -11.00 -22.34
N CYS A 250 5.91 -10.56 -23.36
CA CYS A 250 6.26 -9.42 -24.19
C CYS A 250 5.15 -8.38 -24.10
N PHE A 251 5.53 -7.10 -23.99
CA PHE A 251 4.57 -6.00 -24.05
C PHE A 251 5.20 -4.74 -24.66
N ILE A 252 4.36 -3.87 -25.19
CA ILE A 252 4.72 -2.55 -25.68
C ILE A 252 4.35 -1.53 -24.61
N ALA A 253 5.27 -0.63 -24.27
CA ALA A 253 5.04 0.44 -23.31
C ALA A 253 5.48 1.80 -23.87
N HIS A 254 5.01 2.88 -23.25
CA HIS A 254 5.50 4.23 -23.52
C HIS A 254 7.00 4.35 -23.16
N ASN A 255 7.75 5.26 -23.80
CA ASN A 255 9.19 5.43 -23.54
C ASN A 255 9.54 5.79 -22.08
N ASP A 256 8.63 6.46 -21.38
CA ASP A 256 8.77 6.82 -19.97
C ASP A 256 8.38 5.71 -18.99
N TYR A 257 8.06 4.50 -19.47
CA TYR A 257 7.62 3.41 -18.58
C TYR A 257 8.66 3.04 -17.51
N PHE A 258 9.96 3.24 -17.76
CA PHE A 258 11.04 3.01 -16.80
C PHE A 258 11.55 4.30 -16.12
N THR A 259 10.81 5.40 -16.21
CA THR A 259 11.13 6.66 -15.53
C THR A 259 10.60 6.64 -14.10
N TYR A 260 11.48 6.81 -13.11
CA TYR A 260 11.11 6.82 -11.69
C TYR A 260 10.98 8.26 -11.20
N PRO A 261 9.88 8.62 -10.51
CA PRO A 261 9.59 10.01 -10.13
C PRO A 261 10.62 10.57 -9.13
N ASN A 262 11.26 9.70 -8.36
CA ASN A 262 12.24 10.00 -7.34
C ASN A 262 13.67 9.60 -7.76
N THR A 263 14.01 9.60 -9.05
CA THR A 263 15.33 9.15 -9.51
C THR A 263 16.49 9.87 -8.81
N HIS A 264 17.54 9.12 -8.46
CA HIS A 264 18.78 9.64 -7.89
C HIS A 264 19.72 10.26 -8.94
N LYS A 265 19.40 10.08 -10.23
CA LYS A 265 20.16 10.62 -11.35
C LYS A 265 19.75 12.06 -11.61
N LYS A 266 20.66 13.00 -11.33
CA LYS A 266 20.42 14.45 -11.37
C LYS A 266 19.85 14.94 -12.70
N GLU A 267 20.35 14.40 -13.81
CA GLU A 267 19.93 14.75 -15.17
C GLU A 267 18.51 14.26 -15.54
N ARG A 268 17.92 13.40 -14.71
CA ARG A 268 16.57 12.84 -14.91
C ARG A 268 15.58 13.24 -13.81
N GLN A 269 16.00 14.07 -12.85
CA GLN A 269 15.13 14.48 -11.75
C GLN A 269 13.98 15.33 -12.28
N LEU A 270 12.77 15.02 -11.79
CA LEU A 270 11.58 15.79 -12.12
C LEU A 270 11.59 17.12 -11.37
N GLY A 271 11.19 18.19 -12.05
CA GLY A 271 10.83 19.44 -11.36
C GLY A 271 9.60 19.26 -10.47
N LYS A 272 9.42 20.17 -9.50
CA LYS A 272 8.33 20.11 -8.50
C LYS A 272 6.95 19.89 -9.13
N GLU A 273 6.62 20.65 -10.17
CA GLU A 273 5.32 20.58 -10.86
C GLU A 273 5.05 19.20 -11.46
N LYS A 274 6.01 18.65 -12.19
CA LYS A 274 5.84 17.32 -12.80
C LYS A 274 5.84 16.24 -11.73
N PHE A 275 6.68 16.36 -10.70
CA PHE A 275 6.67 15.42 -9.58
C PHE A 275 5.30 15.38 -8.89
N ARG A 276 4.74 16.55 -8.59
CA ARG A 276 3.40 16.71 -8.00
C ARG A 276 2.33 16.04 -8.84
N GLU A 277 2.29 16.33 -10.14
CA GLU A 277 1.35 15.72 -11.08
C GLU A 277 1.45 14.18 -11.06
N VAL A 278 2.66 13.64 -11.12
CA VAL A 278 2.89 12.19 -11.11
C VAL A 278 2.41 11.56 -9.80
N ILE A 279 2.73 12.16 -8.65
CA ILE A 279 2.29 11.65 -7.36
C ILE A 279 0.75 11.68 -7.24
N PHE A 280 0.12 12.78 -7.65
CA PHE A 280 -1.33 12.95 -7.55
C PHE A 280 -2.09 12.00 -8.48
N ASN A 281 -1.63 11.83 -9.72
CA ASN A 281 -2.23 10.89 -10.66
C ASN A 281 -2.12 9.45 -10.14
N ASN A 282 -0.97 9.05 -9.61
CA ASN A 282 -0.79 7.69 -9.08
C ASN A 282 -1.55 7.44 -7.77
N ALA A 283 -1.67 8.44 -6.89
CA ALA A 283 -2.53 8.36 -5.71
C ALA A 283 -4.00 8.15 -6.11
N TRP A 284 -4.46 8.90 -7.12
CA TRP A 284 -5.80 8.74 -7.68
C TRP A 284 -6.00 7.35 -8.30
N LEU A 285 -5.05 6.87 -9.11
CA LEU A 285 -5.12 5.54 -9.74
C LEU A 285 -5.17 4.41 -8.71
N LEU A 286 -4.36 4.48 -7.65
CA LEU A 286 -4.40 3.49 -6.56
C LEU A 286 -5.76 3.51 -5.86
N GLY A 287 -6.31 4.69 -5.56
CA GLY A 287 -7.67 4.81 -5.01
C GLY A 287 -8.72 4.21 -5.94
N LYS A 288 -8.66 4.56 -7.24
CA LYS A 288 -9.62 4.11 -8.26
C LYS A 288 -9.59 2.60 -8.50
N LEU A 289 -8.41 2.01 -8.61
CA LEU A 289 -8.30 0.56 -8.73
C LEU A 289 -8.82 -0.13 -7.46
N THR A 290 -8.50 0.40 -6.29
CA THR A 290 -8.94 -0.17 -5.01
C THR A 290 -10.47 -0.16 -4.88
N SER A 291 -11.16 0.87 -5.36
CA SER A 291 -12.64 0.91 -5.36
C SER A 291 -13.27 -0.05 -6.36
N MET A 292 -12.54 -0.42 -7.41
CA MET A 292 -12.90 -1.50 -8.33
C MET A 292 -12.55 -2.90 -7.80
N GLY A 293 -12.05 -2.99 -6.56
CA GLY A 293 -11.58 -4.24 -5.97
C GLY A 293 -10.28 -4.77 -6.58
N ILE A 294 -9.46 -3.91 -7.19
CA ILE A 294 -8.15 -4.24 -7.75
C ILE A 294 -7.10 -3.56 -6.87
N VAL A 295 -6.27 -4.35 -6.20
CA VAL A 295 -5.31 -3.84 -5.21
C VAL A 295 -3.89 -4.03 -5.71
N HIS A 296 -3.05 -3.00 -5.55
CA HIS A 296 -1.62 -3.09 -5.82
C HIS A 296 -0.84 -3.48 -4.55
N SER A 297 -0.51 -4.77 -4.43
CA SER A 297 0.07 -5.31 -3.19
C SER A 297 1.49 -4.81 -2.87
N ALA A 298 2.26 -4.30 -3.84
CA ALA A 298 3.64 -3.84 -3.63
C ALA A 298 4.00 -2.56 -4.42
N PRO A 299 3.42 -1.38 -4.11
CA PRO A 299 3.73 -0.14 -4.83
C PRO A 299 5.21 0.28 -4.69
N ILE A 300 5.82 -0.10 -3.57
CA ILE A 300 7.26 -0.21 -3.41
C ILE A 300 7.59 -1.57 -2.75
N PRO A 301 8.76 -2.16 -3.00
CA PRO A 301 9.20 -3.38 -2.35
C PRO A 301 9.70 -3.07 -0.92
N LEU A 302 8.76 -2.88 0.01
CA LEU A 302 9.03 -2.48 1.41
C LEU A 302 9.30 -3.71 2.30
N PHE A 303 10.44 -3.71 2.99
CA PHE A 303 10.86 -4.78 3.89
C PHE A 303 11.16 -4.24 5.29
N HIS A 304 10.90 -5.02 6.34
CA HIS A 304 11.35 -4.74 7.72
C HIS A 304 12.86 -4.91 7.85
N ASN A 305 13.42 -5.96 7.24
CA ASN A 305 14.84 -6.27 7.21
C ASN A 305 15.07 -7.25 6.03
N ARG A 306 15.97 -6.91 5.09
CA ARG A 306 16.19 -7.73 3.89
C ARG A 306 17.09 -8.94 4.18
N VAL A 307 17.95 -8.84 5.19
CA VAL A 307 18.84 -9.93 5.65
C VAL A 307 18.05 -11.08 6.33
N GLN A 308 16.87 -10.82 6.92
CA GLN A 308 16.08 -11.83 7.64
C GLN A 308 14.90 -12.45 6.85
N ARG A 309 14.80 -12.22 5.53
CA ARG A 309 13.67 -12.70 4.68
C ARG A 309 13.33 -14.19 4.81
N ASN A 310 14.33 -15.04 5.10
CA ASN A 310 14.13 -16.49 5.19
C ASN A 310 13.78 -17.01 6.61
N ARG A 311 13.70 -16.14 7.63
CA ARG A 311 13.50 -16.55 9.04
C ARG A 311 12.15 -16.18 9.64
N ARG A 312 11.34 -15.36 8.97
CA ARG A 312 10.07 -14.84 9.51
C ARG A 312 8.88 -15.28 8.65
N GLU A 313 7.73 -15.50 9.30
CA GLU A 313 6.48 -15.86 8.63
C GLU A 313 6.03 -14.82 7.60
N ASP A 314 6.39 -13.54 7.80
CA ASP A 314 6.11 -12.41 6.91
C ASP A 314 7.09 -12.30 5.73
N GLN A 315 8.05 -13.23 5.60
CA GLN A 315 9.15 -13.19 4.62
C GLN A 315 9.94 -11.86 4.62
N GLY A 316 9.89 -11.11 5.73
CA GLY A 316 10.51 -9.80 5.89
C GLY A 316 9.74 -8.62 5.31
N PHE A 317 8.48 -8.76 4.85
CA PHE A 317 7.68 -7.65 4.33
C PHE A 317 7.21 -6.69 5.42
N TYR A 318 7.23 -5.39 5.15
CA TYR A 318 6.78 -4.40 6.13
C TYR A 318 5.27 -4.43 6.35
N GLU A 319 4.87 -4.70 7.58
CA GLU A 319 3.49 -4.62 8.07
C GLU A 319 3.26 -3.29 8.79
N TRP A 320 2.79 -2.29 8.04
CA TRP A 320 2.59 -0.95 8.56
C TRP A 320 1.66 -0.85 9.78
N PRO A 321 0.63 -1.71 9.99
CA PRO A 321 -0.16 -1.62 11.20
C PRO A 321 0.70 -1.83 12.44
N ARG A 322 1.75 -2.65 12.38
CA ARG A 322 2.62 -2.90 13.55
C ARG A 322 3.50 -1.71 13.92
N GLY A 323 3.69 -0.72 13.04
CA GLY A 323 4.50 0.47 13.32
C GLY A 323 5.97 0.15 13.62
N GLY A 324 6.52 -0.86 12.95
CA GLY A 324 7.91 -1.29 13.15
C GLY A 324 8.93 -0.30 12.57
N ARG A 325 10.22 -0.54 12.86
CA ARG A 325 11.31 0.23 12.26
C ARG A 325 11.41 -0.07 10.75
N LEU A 326 11.67 0.98 9.96
CA LEU A 326 11.90 0.88 8.52
C LEU A 326 13.40 1.01 8.21
N ASP A 327 14.09 -0.13 8.18
CA ASP A 327 15.53 -0.16 7.85
C ASP A 327 15.76 0.12 6.37
N ALA A 328 16.77 0.93 6.07
CA ALA A 328 17.20 1.24 4.70
C ALA A 328 16.03 1.69 3.77
N TRP A 329 15.08 2.45 4.33
CA TRP A 329 13.84 2.82 3.64
C TRP A 329 14.08 3.53 2.29
N LEU A 330 15.14 4.34 2.19
CA LEU A 330 15.52 5.05 0.97
C LEU A 330 15.87 4.07 -0.17
N HIS A 331 16.52 2.95 0.15
CA HIS A 331 16.80 1.88 -0.83
C HIS A 331 15.54 1.14 -1.25
N SER A 332 14.53 1.03 -0.39
CA SER A 332 13.22 0.44 -0.74
C SER A 332 12.44 1.32 -1.70
N CYS A 333 12.71 2.62 -1.72
CA CYS A 333 12.09 3.58 -2.63
C CYS A 333 12.79 3.67 -3.99
N ARG A 334 13.91 2.98 -4.26
CA ARG A 334 14.70 3.22 -5.48
C ARG A 334 13.95 2.94 -6.79
N TYR A 335 13.03 1.98 -6.76
CA TYR A 335 12.29 1.53 -7.94
C TYR A 335 10.79 1.39 -7.62
N PRO A 336 10.05 2.50 -7.46
CA PRO A 336 8.62 2.42 -7.22
C PRO A 336 7.89 1.85 -8.43
N ASN A 337 6.85 1.06 -8.17
CA ASN A 337 5.97 0.48 -9.18
C ASN A 337 4.93 1.49 -9.68
N PHE A 338 5.30 2.77 -9.74
CA PHE A 338 4.50 3.85 -10.31
C PHE A 338 5.40 5.00 -10.79
N GLY A 339 4.97 5.73 -11.82
CA GLY A 339 5.74 6.81 -12.44
C GLY A 339 4.89 7.67 -13.38
N PRO A 340 5.52 8.42 -14.30
CA PRO A 340 4.80 9.33 -15.19
C PRO A 340 3.70 8.68 -16.04
N THR A 341 3.89 7.41 -16.41
CA THR A 341 2.95 6.64 -17.21
C THR A 341 1.81 6.01 -16.38
N GLY A 342 1.79 6.21 -15.06
CA GLY A 342 0.88 5.55 -14.13
C GLY A 342 1.50 4.36 -13.38
N LEU A 343 0.66 3.42 -12.97
CA LEU A 343 1.04 2.23 -12.21
C LEU A 343 1.79 1.21 -13.08
N ARG A 344 2.65 0.40 -12.46
CA ARG A 344 3.55 -0.54 -13.13
C ARG A 344 3.55 -1.89 -12.41
N ASP A 345 4.27 -2.84 -12.98
CA ASP A 345 4.51 -4.15 -12.34
C ASP A 345 3.21 -4.88 -11.99
N PHE A 346 2.39 -5.11 -13.03
CA PHE A 346 0.99 -5.55 -12.87
C PHE A 346 0.88 -6.97 -12.30
N GLU A 347 2.00 -7.70 -12.17
CA GLU A 347 2.06 -8.97 -11.43
C GLU A 347 1.70 -8.82 -9.94
N HIS A 348 1.84 -7.61 -9.38
CA HIS A 348 1.47 -7.28 -8.01
C HIS A 348 0.01 -6.82 -7.86
N LEU A 349 -0.77 -6.80 -8.94
CA LEU A 349 -2.20 -6.56 -8.87
C LEU A 349 -2.94 -7.83 -8.44
N THR A 350 -3.86 -7.67 -7.49
CA THR A 350 -4.69 -8.76 -6.97
C THR A 350 -6.16 -8.35 -6.98
N ALA A 351 -7.02 -9.27 -7.39
CA ALA A 351 -8.46 -9.11 -7.20
C ALA A 351 -8.79 -9.30 -5.72
N PHE A 352 -9.45 -8.31 -5.13
CA PHE A 352 -9.82 -8.28 -3.73
C PHE A 352 -10.99 -9.24 -3.44
N ASP A 353 -10.89 -10.00 -2.37
CA ASP A 353 -11.81 -11.09 -2.00
C ASP A 353 -13.05 -10.60 -1.20
N GLY A 354 -13.08 -9.33 -0.79
CA GLY A 354 -14.19 -8.73 -0.05
C GLY A 354 -13.96 -8.59 1.47
N LYS A 355 -12.82 -9.02 2.01
CA LYS A 355 -12.53 -8.90 3.46
C LYS A 355 -12.08 -7.49 3.85
N SER A 356 -13.00 -6.63 4.31
CA SER A 356 -12.79 -5.20 4.64
C SER A 356 -11.49 -4.90 5.41
N GLN A 357 -11.17 -5.69 6.45
CA GLN A 357 -9.94 -5.51 7.24
C GLN A 357 -8.66 -5.52 6.37
N LYS A 358 -8.59 -6.40 5.36
CA LYS A 358 -7.45 -6.42 4.43
C LYS A 358 -7.38 -5.16 3.57
N LEU A 359 -8.53 -4.56 3.25
CA LEU A 359 -8.57 -3.33 2.45
C LEU A 359 -7.91 -2.17 3.20
N TYR A 360 -8.18 -2.04 4.50
CA TYR A 360 -7.51 -1.07 5.37
C TYR A 360 -5.99 -1.22 5.30
N GLU A 361 -5.49 -2.46 5.42
CA GLU A 361 -4.06 -2.74 5.31
C GLU A 361 -3.48 -2.38 3.94
N TYR A 362 -4.20 -2.67 2.86
CA TYR A 362 -3.74 -2.32 1.51
C TYR A 362 -3.74 -0.80 1.28
N ILE A 363 -4.79 -0.10 1.70
CA ILE A 363 -4.88 1.36 1.58
C ILE A 363 -3.73 2.02 2.35
N GLY A 364 -3.49 1.62 3.59
CA GLY A 364 -2.38 2.16 4.38
C GLY A 364 -1.02 1.87 3.75
N ARG A 365 -0.84 0.68 3.14
CA ARG A 365 0.38 0.36 2.38
C ARG A 365 0.54 1.27 1.17
N HIS A 366 -0.52 1.54 0.41
CA HIS A 366 -0.47 2.46 -0.73
C HIS A 366 -0.02 3.85 -0.29
N ILE A 367 -0.70 4.43 0.72
CA ILE A 367 -0.42 5.77 1.22
C ILE A 367 1.02 5.84 1.76
N LEU A 368 1.43 4.91 2.62
CA LEU A 368 2.79 4.87 3.15
C LEU A 368 3.84 4.78 2.03
N SER A 369 3.61 3.94 1.03
CA SER A 369 4.53 3.79 -0.10
C SER A 369 4.72 5.10 -0.87
N ILE A 370 3.64 5.83 -1.12
CA ILE A 370 3.68 7.13 -1.80
C ILE A 370 4.43 8.16 -0.94
N LEU A 371 4.13 8.23 0.37
CA LEU A 371 4.80 9.15 1.29
C LEU A 371 6.31 8.89 1.39
N LEU A 372 6.72 7.62 1.41
CA LEU A 372 8.14 7.25 1.38
C LEU A 372 8.79 7.67 0.05
N VAL A 373 8.11 7.50 -1.08
CA VAL A 373 8.63 7.97 -2.38
C VAL A 373 8.73 9.49 -2.42
N ILE A 374 7.77 10.23 -1.85
CA ILE A 374 7.88 11.68 -1.67
C ILE A 374 9.12 12.04 -0.85
N GLY A 375 9.33 11.41 0.31
CA GLY A 375 10.52 11.65 1.13
C GLY A 375 11.82 11.36 0.36
N SER A 376 11.85 10.28 -0.40
CA SER A 376 13.02 9.91 -1.20
C SER A 376 13.30 10.89 -2.34
N TYR A 377 12.29 11.56 -2.90
CA TYR A 377 12.49 12.60 -3.92
C TYR A 377 13.35 13.75 -3.37
N PHE A 378 13.02 14.26 -2.18
CA PHE A 378 13.83 15.28 -1.52
C PHE A 378 15.24 14.76 -1.23
N ARG A 379 15.36 13.57 -0.63
CA ARG A 379 16.66 12.95 -0.31
C ARG A 379 17.56 12.74 -1.52
N ASN A 380 16.99 12.40 -2.65
CA ASN A 380 17.75 12.08 -3.85
C ASN A 380 18.34 13.31 -4.55
N HIS A 381 18.03 14.55 -4.14
CA HIS A 381 18.72 15.75 -4.61
C HIS A 381 20.22 15.73 -4.24
N GLU A 382 20.57 15.08 -3.13
CA GLU A 382 21.96 14.81 -2.73
C GLU A 382 22.14 13.31 -2.45
N SER A 383 21.93 12.50 -3.49
CA SER A 383 21.87 11.03 -3.39
C SER A 383 23.15 10.34 -2.88
N GLU A 384 24.29 11.03 -2.94
CA GLU A 384 25.58 10.54 -2.43
C GLU A 384 25.74 10.76 -0.92
N ARG A 385 24.90 11.58 -0.29
CA ARG A 385 24.95 11.86 1.15
C ARG A 385 23.96 10.97 1.89
N PHE A 386 24.49 9.85 2.37
CA PHE A 386 23.70 8.79 2.98
C PHE A 386 24.49 8.04 4.07
N GLY A 387 23.80 7.61 5.12
CA GLY A 387 24.35 6.82 6.21
C GLY A 387 25.01 7.68 7.28
N LEU A 388 26.29 7.47 7.52
CA LEU A 388 27.08 8.22 8.49
C LEU A 388 28.01 9.22 7.77
N ASP A 389 28.23 10.38 8.39
CA ASP A 389 29.23 11.35 7.96
C ASP A 389 30.66 10.92 8.35
N GLU A 390 31.65 11.75 7.98
CA GLU A 390 33.06 11.51 8.28
C GLU A 390 33.36 11.44 9.79
N GLN A 391 32.46 11.96 10.63
CA GLN A 391 32.56 11.93 12.09
C GLN A 391 31.76 10.77 12.71
N GLY A 392 31.21 9.87 11.89
CA GLY A 392 30.41 8.72 12.33
C GLY A 392 29.01 9.10 12.82
N LYS A 393 28.51 10.30 12.53
CA LYS A 393 27.16 10.74 12.91
C LYS A 393 26.18 10.52 11.75
N PRO A 394 24.90 10.24 12.04
CA PRO A 394 23.87 10.17 11.02
C PRO A 394 23.83 11.43 10.16
N VAL A 395 23.87 11.26 8.83
CA VAL A 395 23.74 12.37 7.89
C VAL A 395 22.43 13.13 8.13
N ASP A 396 22.53 14.44 8.25
CA ASP A 396 21.38 15.35 8.34
C ASP A 396 21.14 16.07 7.00
N ALA A 397 20.05 15.68 6.36
CA ALA A 397 19.58 16.18 5.09
C ALA A 397 18.23 16.92 5.22
N ARG A 398 17.82 17.33 6.44
CA ARG A 398 16.54 18.03 6.67
C ARG A 398 16.39 19.29 5.81
N ARG A 399 17.49 19.98 5.53
CA ARG A 399 17.52 21.16 4.64
C ARG A 399 17.09 20.89 3.19
N LEU A 400 17.08 19.64 2.74
CA LEU A 400 16.60 19.29 1.40
C LEU A 400 15.09 19.35 1.29
N PHE A 401 14.38 19.32 2.42
CA PHE A 401 12.93 19.29 2.44
C PHE A 401 12.37 20.71 2.43
N ASP A 402 11.65 21.02 1.37
CA ASP A 402 10.72 22.14 1.34
C ASP A 402 9.44 21.73 2.06
N LYS A 403 9.26 22.21 3.30
CA LYS A 403 8.10 21.84 4.14
C LYS A 403 6.77 22.20 3.51
N SER A 404 6.67 23.36 2.84
CA SER A 404 5.42 23.79 2.20
C SER A 404 5.05 22.86 1.06
N PHE A 405 6.03 22.53 0.20
CA PHE A 405 5.81 21.60 -0.90
C PHE A 405 5.54 20.17 -0.42
N LEU A 406 6.23 19.70 0.63
CA LEU A 406 5.95 18.41 1.24
C LEU A 406 4.51 18.33 1.77
N LYS A 407 4.05 19.37 2.49
CA LYS A 407 2.68 19.45 3.00
C LYS A 407 1.65 19.37 1.86
N GLU A 408 1.87 20.15 0.80
CA GLU A 408 1.01 20.14 -0.39
C GLU A 408 0.92 18.72 -0.99
N LEU A 409 2.05 18.02 -1.10
CA LEU A 409 2.08 16.65 -1.61
C LEU A 409 1.30 15.69 -0.70
N ILE A 410 1.48 15.75 0.61
CA ILE A 410 0.75 14.90 1.58
C ILE A 410 -0.76 15.14 1.48
N GLN A 411 -1.17 16.42 1.46
CA GLN A 411 -2.57 16.81 1.30
C GLN A 411 -3.15 16.28 0.00
N GLY A 412 -2.47 16.51 -1.12
CA GLY A 412 -2.93 16.05 -2.41
C GLY A 412 -3.00 14.53 -2.51
N VAL A 413 -2.08 13.77 -1.90
CA VAL A 413 -2.18 12.30 -1.82
C VAL A 413 -3.47 11.88 -1.12
N PHE A 414 -3.79 12.46 0.04
CA PHE A 414 -5.02 12.18 0.77
C PHE A 414 -6.26 12.46 -0.10
N TYR A 415 -6.37 13.68 -0.64
CA TYR A 415 -7.54 14.09 -1.42
C TYR A 415 -7.69 13.32 -2.73
N LYS A 416 -6.58 13.05 -3.44
CA LYS A 416 -6.61 12.34 -4.73
C LYS A 416 -6.89 10.86 -4.53
N TYR A 417 -6.32 10.23 -3.50
CA TYR A 417 -6.65 8.85 -3.17
C TYR A 417 -8.12 8.70 -2.79
N TYR A 418 -8.63 9.59 -1.92
CA TYR A 418 -10.05 9.62 -1.56
C TYR A 418 -10.94 9.81 -2.80
N ASN A 419 -10.62 10.78 -3.66
CA ASN A 419 -11.38 11.04 -4.88
C ASN A 419 -11.39 9.84 -5.83
N GLY A 420 -10.25 9.18 -6.05
CA GLY A 420 -10.18 7.96 -6.84
C GLY A 420 -11.02 6.84 -6.24
N PHE A 421 -10.95 6.66 -4.92
CA PHE A 421 -11.66 5.59 -4.21
C PHE A 421 -13.17 5.82 -4.14
N VAL A 422 -13.62 7.01 -3.73
CA VAL A 422 -15.05 7.31 -3.49
C VAL A 422 -15.74 7.85 -4.75
N GLY A 423 -14.99 8.39 -5.71
CA GLY A 423 -15.52 9.00 -6.93
C GLY A 423 -15.99 10.45 -6.77
N ARG A 424 -15.72 11.08 -5.62
CA ARG A 424 -16.05 12.49 -5.33
C ARG A 424 -15.01 13.13 -4.42
N ASN A 425 -14.98 14.46 -4.39
CA ASN A 425 -14.08 15.19 -3.49
C ASN A 425 -14.46 14.97 -2.01
N PHE A 426 -13.44 14.95 -1.15
CA PHE A 426 -13.64 14.95 0.29
C PHE A 426 -13.99 16.36 0.75
N ASN A 427 -15.14 16.51 1.41
CA ASN A 427 -15.64 17.79 1.91
C ASN A 427 -15.68 17.84 3.46
N GLY A 428 -15.13 16.83 4.13
CA GLY A 428 -15.04 16.81 5.59
C GLY A 428 -13.74 17.41 6.09
N ASP A 429 -13.61 17.47 7.41
CA ASP A 429 -12.35 17.82 8.07
C ASP A 429 -11.37 16.65 7.97
N ALA A 430 -10.11 16.96 7.64
CA ALA A 430 -9.06 15.95 7.65
C ALA A 430 -8.84 15.45 9.08
N PRO A 431 -8.73 14.13 9.31
CA PRO A 431 -8.63 13.58 10.67
C PRO A 431 -7.23 13.72 11.29
N PHE A 432 -6.34 14.55 10.72
CA PHE A 432 -4.97 14.77 11.19
C PHE A 432 -4.42 16.10 10.70
N ASP A 433 -3.40 16.61 11.40
CA ASP A 433 -2.69 17.84 11.05
C ASP A 433 -1.62 17.56 9.98
N PHE A 434 -1.78 18.19 8.81
CA PHE A 434 -0.83 18.07 7.70
C PHE A 434 0.52 18.77 7.96
N ASP A 435 0.53 19.88 8.71
CA ASP A 435 1.76 20.58 9.08
C ASP A 435 2.59 19.75 10.05
N GLU A 436 1.93 19.15 11.04
CA GLU A 436 2.57 18.24 12.00
C GLU A 436 3.13 17.01 11.28
N LEU A 437 2.34 16.37 10.41
CA LEU A 437 2.80 15.21 9.65
C LEU A 437 4.00 15.55 8.75
N ALA A 438 3.95 16.69 8.04
CA ALA A 438 5.08 17.15 7.23
C ALA A 438 6.34 17.36 8.09
N GLN A 439 6.19 18.01 9.26
CA GLN A 439 7.29 18.22 10.20
C GLN A 439 7.90 16.91 10.68
N ARG A 440 7.08 15.97 11.13
CA ARG A 440 7.52 14.64 11.60
C ARG A 440 8.19 13.85 10.47
N MET A 441 7.66 13.91 9.25
CA MET A 441 8.32 13.29 8.09
C MET A 441 9.71 13.87 7.83
N ILE A 442 9.90 15.20 7.94
CA ILE A 442 11.22 15.83 7.80
C ILE A 442 12.17 15.35 8.90
N GLU A 443 11.69 15.27 10.14
CA GLU A 443 12.49 14.83 11.28
C GLU A 443 12.95 13.37 11.18
N GLU A 444 12.08 12.49 10.69
CA GLU A 444 12.37 11.05 10.60
C GLU A 444 13.05 10.65 9.28
N MET A 445 12.71 11.28 8.15
CA MET A 445 13.28 10.96 6.83
C MET A 445 14.49 11.83 6.47
N GLY A 446 14.66 12.97 7.15
CA GLY A 446 15.77 13.88 6.93
C GLY A 446 17.05 13.50 7.66
N VAL A 447 17.02 12.57 8.62
CA VAL A 447 18.20 12.16 9.40
C VAL A 447 18.40 10.64 9.30
N ASP A 448 19.62 10.20 8.99
CA ASP A 448 19.93 8.80 8.68
C ASP A 448 20.10 7.89 9.90
N ARG A 449 19.11 7.89 10.80
CA ARG A 449 19.14 7.10 12.05
C ARG A 449 19.07 5.58 11.82
N HIS A 450 18.44 5.16 10.72
CA HIS A 450 18.07 3.74 10.47
C HIS A 450 18.43 3.30 9.05
N MET A 451 19.57 3.77 8.54
CA MET A 451 20.03 3.45 7.19
C MET A 451 20.82 2.15 7.07
N GLU A 452 21.20 1.55 8.20
CA GLU A 452 21.83 0.23 8.27
C GLU A 452 20.83 -0.83 8.71
N GLU A 453 20.86 -1.99 8.06
CA GLU A 453 20.06 -3.15 8.47
C GLU A 453 20.71 -3.80 9.71
N MET A 454 20.22 -3.48 10.90
CA MET A 454 20.74 -4.14 12.10
C MET A 454 20.13 -5.54 12.24
N LEU A 455 20.99 -6.55 12.32
CA LEU A 455 20.61 -7.89 12.80
C LEU A 455 20.23 -7.76 14.28
N ARG A 456 18.94 -7.88 14.60
CA ARG A 456 18.56 -8.21 15.98
C ARG A 456 19.03 -9.64 16.24
N ALA A 457 19.92 -9.82 17.22
CA ALA A 457 20.09 -11.11 17.87
C ALA A 457 18.71 -11.56 18.35
N ALA A 458 18.41 -12.85 18.21
CA ALA A 458 17.07 -13.41 18.38
C ALA A 458 16.34 -12.85 19.61
N ASP A 459 15.12 -12.35 19.40
CA ASP A 459 14.12 -12.28 20.46
C ASP A 459 13.52 -13.68 20.64
#